data_AF-A0A485DBN4-F1
#
_entry.id   AF-A0A485DBN4-F1
#
_cell.length_a   1.000
_cell.length_b   1.000
_cell.length_c   1.000
_cell.angle_alpha   90.00
_cell.angle_beta   90.00
_cell.angle_gamma   90.00
#
_symmetry.space_group_name_H-M   'P 1'
#
loop_
_entity.id
_entity.type
_entity.pdbx_description
1 polymer ?
#
loop_
_entity_poly.entity_id
_entity_poly.type
_entity_poly.pdbx_seq_one_letter_code
_entity_poly.pdbx_strand_id
1 'polypeptide(L)' 'MQKHPWPLHDVRHWLEPGAVVLISSRWQDRNNIMTLGWYTVLEFSPSLVGCMISAGNISFDMIRRSGGVRYQPA' A
#
# COMPACT_ATOMS: atom_id res chain seq x y z
N MET A 1 -13.70 -4.05 -16.00
CA MET A 1 -12.23 -4.15 -16.17
C MET A 1 -11.75 -5.30 -15.31
N GLN A 2 -11.14 -6.33 -15.89
CA GLN A 2 -10.60 -7.45 -15.13
C GLN A 2 -9.18 -7.12 -14.64
N LYS A 3 -8.85 -7.50 -13.41
CA LYS A 3 -7.49 -7.38 -12.89
C LYS A 3 -6.71 -8.61 -13.33
N HIS A 4 -5.51 -8.40 -13.86
CA HIS A 4 -4.60 -9.48 -14.22
C HIS A 4 -3.50 -9.59 -13.18
N PRO A 5 -3.11 -10.81 -12.78
CA PRO A 5 -1.97 -10.98 -11.89
C PRO A 5 -0.70 -10.44 -12.54
N TRP A 6 0.09 -9.70 -11.77
CA TRP A 6 1.39 -9.17 -12.20
C TRP A 6 2.50 -9.78 -11.33
N PRO A 7 3.71 -10.00 -11.86
CA PRO A 7 4.83 -10.47 -11.05
C PRO A 7 5.12 -9.51 -9.89
N LEU A 8 5.08 -10.01 -8.65
CA LEU A 8 5.23 -9.17 -7.45
C LEU A 8 6.58 -8.43 -7.44
N HIS A 9 7.65 -9.07 -7.91
CA HIS A 9 9.00 -8.50 -7.99
C HIS A 9 9.11 -7.30 -8.96
N ASP A 10 8.11 -7.09 -9.82
CA ASP A 10 8.07 -6.00 -10.80
C ASP A 10 7.05 -4.92 -10.43
N VAL A 11 6.59 -4.88 -9.17
CA VAL A 11 5.62 -3.85 -8.71
C VAL A 11 6.14 -2.43 -8.88
N ARG A 12 7.48 -2.23 -8.86
CA ARG A 12 8.11 -0.92 -9.05
C ARG A 12 7.76 -0.27 -10.39
N HIS A 13 7.39 -1.07 -11.41
CA HIS A 13 6.88 -0.58 -12.70
C HIS A 13 5.79 0.48 -12.52
N TRP A 14 4.95 0.32 -11.49
CA TRP A 14 3.84 1.22 -11.21
C TRP A 14 4.15 2.29 -10.15
N LEU A 15 5.20 2.08 -9.36
CA LEU A 15 5.51 2.92 -8.20
C LEU A 15 6.62 3.93 -8.48
N GLU A 16 7.52 3.64 -9.42
CA GLU A 16 8.60 4.55 -9.83
C GLU A 16 8.22 5.26 -11.13
N PRO A 17 8.47 6.59 -11.27
CA PRO A 17 9.34 7.41 -10.42
C PRO A 17 8.67 8.05 -9.18
N GLY A 18 7.44 7.66 -8.80
CA GLY A 18 6.76 8.18 -7.60
C GLY A 18 5.36 8.71 -7.90
N ALA A 19 4.47 7.87 -8.43
CA ALA A 19 3.08 8.24 -8.65
C ALA A 19 2.36 8.52 -7.31
N VAL A 20 1.40 9.44 -7.28
CA VAL A 20 0.49 9.52 -6.12
C VAL A 20 -0.44 8.30 -6.18
N VAL A 21 -0.49 7.54 -5.09
CA VAL A 21 -1.31 6.32 -5.02
C VAL A 21 -2.48 6.47 -4.04
N LEU A 22 -3.49 5.64 -4.21
CA LEU A 22 -4.51 5.43 -3.19
C LEU A 22 -4.15 4.19 -2.38
N ILE A 23 -4.09 4.34 -1.06
CA ILE A 23 -3.97 3.20 -0.15
C ILE A 23 -5.33 2.92 0.48
N SER A 24 -5.68 1.64 0.54
CA SER A 24 -6.86 1.16 1.25
C SER A 24 -6.45 0.49 2.55
N SER A 25 -7.26 0.65 3.58
CA SER A 25 -7.09 -0.04 4.85
C SER A 25 -8.42 -0.62 5.29
N ARG A 26 -8.37 -1.78 5.96
CA ARG A 26 -9.54 -2.45 6.51
C ARG A 26 -9.23 -2.96 7.90
N TRP A 27 -10.10 -2.64 8.85
CA TRP A 27 -10.05 -3.19 10.20
C TRP A 27 -11.47 -3.42 10.68
N GLN A 28 -11.77 -4.65 11.10
CA GLN A 28 -13.14 -5.11 11.39
C GLN A 28 -14.08 -4.80 10.20
N ASP A 29 -15.25 -4.20 10.45
CA ASP A 29 -16.23 -3.85 9.43
C ASP A 29 -16.03 -2.46 8.82
N ARG A 30 -14.85 -1.85 9.05
CA ARG A 30 -14.51 -0.51 8.56
C ARG A 30 -13.49 -0.60 7.44
N ASN A 31 -13.77 0.13 6.36
CA ASN A 31 -12.85 0.38 5.27
C ASN A 31 -12.50 1.87 5.24
N ASN A 32 -11.29 2.21 4.82
CA ASN A 32 -10.86 3.58 4.57
C ASN A 32 -9.96 3.64 3.34
N ILE A 33 -10.00 4.76 2.62
CA ILE A 33 -9.10 5.07 1.50
C ILE A 33 -8.46 6.43 1.77
N MET A 34 -7.16 6.56 1.50
CA MET A 34 -6.48 7.85 1.51
C MET A 34 -5.46 7.95 0.37
N THR A 35 -5.12 9.18 -0.01
CA THR A 35 -4.01 9.47 -0.92
C THR A 35 -2.67 9.34 -0.19
N LEU A 36 -1.69 8.72 -0.82
CA LEU A 36 -0.31 8.64 -0.33
C LEU A 36 0.64 9.12 -1.44
N GLY A 37 1.36 10.20 -1.16
CA GLY A 37 2.45 10.68 -2.02
C GLY A 37 3.85 10.41 -1.46
N TRP A 38 3.95 10.00 -0.18
CA TRP A 38 5.23 9.80 0.49
C TRP A 38 5.45 8.31 0.75
N TYR A 39 5.95 7.63 -0.27
CA TYR A 39 6.47 6.28 -0.17
C TYR A 39 7.81 6.17 -0.92
N THR A 40 8.54 5.10 -0.68
CA THR A 40 9.77 4.79 -1.40
C THR A 40 9.88 3.29 -1.61
N VAL A 41 10.44 2.86 -2.75
CA VAL A 41 10.88 1.48 -2.94
C VAL A 41 12.10 1.25 -2.06
N LEU A 42 12.14 0.14 -1.34
CA LEU A 42 13.21 -0.22 -0.38
C LEU A 42 14.05 -1.42 -0.84
N GLU A 43 13.44 -2.38 -1.53
CA GLU A 43 14.08 -3.61 -2.02
C GLU A 43 13.36 -4.08 -3.29
N PHE A 44 14.11 -4.65 -4.24
CA PHE A 44 13.53 -5.12 -5.50
C PHE A 44 12.92 -6.50 -5.34
N SER A 45 13.66 -7.44 -4.72
CA SER A 45 13.19 -8.81 -4.51
C SER A 45 13.69 -9.37 -3.17
N PRO A 46 12.79 -9.65 -2.20
CA PRO A 46 11.34 -9.45 -2.25
C PRO A 46 10.99 -7.96 -2.30
N SER A 47 9.94 -7.59 -3.04
CA SER A 47 9.58 -6.17 -3.17
C SER A 47 9.15 -5.57 -1.83
N LEU A 48 9.89 -4.55 -1.38
CA LEU A 48 9.58 -3.80 -0.17
C LEU A 48 9.29 -2.34 -0.50
N VAL A 49 8.26 -1.78 0.13
CA VAL A 49 7.84 -0.38 -0.01
C VAL A 49 7.70 0.22 1.37
N GLY A 50 8.41 1.32 1.61
CA GLY A 50 8.25 2.14 2.81
C GLY A 50 7.13 3.16 2.60
N CYS A 51 6.16 3.21 3.50
CA CYS A 51 5.03 4.15 3.44
C CYS A 51 5.03 5.09 4.64
N MET A 52 5.01 6.40 4.41
CA MET A 52 4.88 7.38 5.49
C MET A 52 3.41 7.69 5.76
N ILE A 53 2.93 7.26 6.93
CA ILE A 53 1.53 7.47 7.35
C ILE A 53 1.54 8.18 8.70
N SER A 54 0.93 9.36 8.77
CA SER A 54 0.86 10.14 10.00
C SER A 54 -0.12 9.53 11.00
N ALA A 55 0.17 9.64 12.30
CA ALA A 55 -0.75 9.26 13.36
C ALA A 55 -2.08 10.04 13.34
N GLY A 56 -2.12 11.19 12.65
CA GLY A 56 -3.35 11.95 12.42
C GLY A 56 -4.26 11.35 11.33
N ASN A 57 -3.83 10.32 10.60
CA ASN A 57 -4.65 9.66 9.60
C ASN A 57 -5.38 8.45 10.18
N ILE A 58 -6.68 8.31 9.90
CA ILE A 58 -7.49 7.15 10.31
C ILE A 58 -6.83 5.82 9.90
N SER A 59 -6.22 5.77 8.71
CA SER A 59 -5.53 4.58 8.21
C SER A 59 -4.35 4.14 9.08
N PHE A 60 -3.73 5.02 9.87
CA PHE A 60 -2.59 4.68 10.73
C PHE A 60 -2.95 3.59 11.74
N ASP A 61 -3.99 3.85 12.55
CA ASP A 61 -4.44 2.90 13.56
C ASP A 61 -5.06 1.65 12.93
N MET A 62 -5.78 1.80 11.81
CA MET A 62 -6.36 0.67 11.10
C MET A 62 -5.29 -0.30 10.61
N ILE A 63 -4.23 0.19 9.95
CA ILE A 63 -3.12 -0.62 9.44
C ILE A 63 -2.34 -1.29 10.58
N ARG A 64 -2.11 -0.56 11.69
CA ARG A 64 -1.43 -1.13 12.86
C ARG A 64 -2.23 -2.28 13.47
N ARG A 65 -3.55 -2.10 13.61
CA ARG A 65 -4.44 -3.12 14.18
C ARG A 65 -4.61 -4.33 13.25
N SER A 66 -4.62 -4.12 11.93
CA SER A 66 -4.75 -5.20 10.93
C SER A 66 -3.50 -6.08 10.76
N GLY A 67 -2.43 -5.81 11.49
CA GLY A 67 -1.16 -6.54 11.39
C GLY A 67 -0.27 -6.08 10.23
N GLY A 68 -0.39 -4.80 9.82
CA GLY A 68 0.42 -4.19 8.77
C GLY A 68 -0.25 -4.15 7.40
N VAL A 69 0.49 -3.64 6.42
CA VAL A 69 0.08 -3.62 5.01
C VAL A 69 0.32 -5.01 4.42
N ARG A 70 -0.74 -5.66 3.95
CA ARG A 70 -0.64 -6.95 3.24
C ARG A 70 -1.01 -6.73 1.79
N TYR A 71 -0.22 -7.33 0.89
CA TYR A 71 -0.65 -7.50 -0.49
C TYR A 71 -1.81 -8.50 -0.51
N GLN A 72 -2.96 -8.08 -1.00
CA GLN A 72 -4.05 -8.97 -1.38
C GLN A 72 -4.12 -8.97 -2.91
N PRO A 73 -3.85 -10.11 -3.58
CA PRO A 73 -4.22 -10.24 -4.98
C PRO A 73 -5.74 -10.12 -5.06
N ALA A 74 -6.21 -9.42 -6.09
CA ALA A 74 -7.63 -9.40 -6.43
C ALA A 74 -7.99 -10.62 -7.27
#